data_AF-A0A254QKH8-F1
#
_entry.id   AF-A0A254QKH8-F1
#
_cell.length_a   1.000
_cell.length_b   1.000
_cell.length_c   1.000
_cell.angle_alpha   90.00
_cell.angle_beta   90.00
_cell.angle_gamma   90.00
#
_symmetry.space_group_name_H-M   'P 1'
#
loop_
_entity.id
_entity.type
_entity.pdbx_description
1 polymer ?
#
loop_
_entity_poly.entity_id
_entity_poly.type
_entity_poly.pdbx_seq_one_letter_code
_entity_poly.pdbx_strand_id
1 'polypeptide(L)'
;MRAAAERRPDVGLIDLNLADGRTGHMVVEKLSSLGIPCIVISGEARHNANIGKALAVLEKPVNTEVLRRILDEIGGKETIPTE
;
A
#
# COMPACT_ATOMS: atom_id res chain seq x y z
N MET A 1 -14.51 0.79 3.29
CA MET A 1 -14.92 1.11 1.89
C MET A 1 -15.60 2.46 1.73
N ARG A 2 -16.59 2.86 2.56
CA ARG A 2 -17.25 4.20 2.45
C ARG A 2 -16.26 5.36 2.38
N ALA A 3 -15.29 5.41 3.28
CA ALA A 3 -14.26 6.45 3.30
C ALA A 3 -13.45 6.56 1.99
N ALA A 4 -13.12 5.43 1.36
CA ALA A 4 -12.39 5.42 0.09
C ALA A 4 -13.25 5.93 -1.07
N ALA A 5 -14.53 5.57 -1.09
CA ALA A 5 -15.48 6.03 -2.11
C ALA A 5 -15.79 7.54 -1.99
N GLU A 6 -15.93 8.04 -0.75
CA GLU A 6 -16.26 9.45 -0.47
C GLU A 6 -15.07 10.37 -0.64
N ARG A 7 -13.87 9.95 -0.20
CA ARG A 7 -12.68 10.80 -0.17
C ARG A 7 -11.75 10.60 -1.36
N ARG A 8 -11.90 9.50 -2.10
CA ARG A 8 -11.08 9.13 -3.27
C ARG A 8 -9.57 9.36 -3.02
N PRO A 9 -8.96 8.60 -2.10
CA PRO A 9 -7.55 8.79 -1.77
C PRO A 9 -6.66 8.48 -2.97
N ASP A 10 -5.55 9.22 -3.08
CA ASP A 10 -4.54 9.00 -4.12
C ASP A 10 -3.78 7.68 -3.90
N VAL A 11 -3.70 7.21 -2.65
CA VAL A 11 -3.05 5.94 -2.28
C VAL A 11 -3.66 5.33 -1.02
N GLY A 12 -3.75 4.00 -0.97
CA GLY A 12 -4.17 3.23 0.20
C GLY A 12 -2.98 2.54 0.89
N LEU A 13 -2.81 2.75 2.20
CA LEU A 13 -1.91 1.97 3.04
C LEU A 13 -2.73 0.91 3.79
N ILE A 14 -2.50 -0.37 3.47
CA ILE A 14 -3.36 -1.47 3.89
C ILE A 14 -2.60 -2.45 4.76
N ASP A 15 -3.07 -2.68 5.98
CA ASP A 15 -2.57 -3.77 6.81
C ASP A 15 -3.02 -5.12 6.24
N LEU A 16 -2.12 -6.10 6.17
CA LEU A 16 -2.48 -7.44 5.71
C LEU A 16 -3.34 -8.20 6.73
N ASN A 17 -3.00 -8.04 8.01
CA ASN A 17 -3.67 -8.70 9.13
C ASN A 17 -4.62 -7.68 9.76
N LEU A 18 -5.85 -7.63 9.25
CA LEU A 18 -6.91 -6.81 9.81
C LEU A 18 -7.57 -7.53 11.00
N ALA A 19 -8.43 -6.82 11.74
CA ALA A 19 -9.09 -7.38 12.93
C ALA A 19 -9.95 -8.63 12.64
N ASP A 20 -10.40 -8.78 11.40
CA ASP A 20 -11.14 -9.92 10.85
C ASP A 20 -10.23 -11.00 10.22
N GLY A 21 -8.92 -10.91 10.41
CA GLY A 21 -7.93 -11.89 9.97
C GLY A 21 -7.12 -11.44 8.74
N ARG A 22 -6.65 -12.40 7.94
CA ARG A 22 -5.82 -12.16 6.73
C ARG A 22 -6.65 -11.64 5.55
N THR A 23 -7.55 -10.69 5.77
CA THR A 23 -8.50 -10.16 4.78
C THR A 23 -7.98 -8.92 4.04
N GLY A 24 -6.80 -8.40 4.41
CA GLY A 24 -6.22 -7.20 3.80
C GLY A 24 -6.03 -7.32 2.28
N HIS A 25 -5.79 -8.52 1.76
CA HIS A 25 -5.70 -8.77 0.32
C HIS A 25 -7.02 -8.45 -0.43
N MET A 26 -8.17 -8.75 0.16
CA MET A 26 -9.47 -8.41 -0.44
C MET A 26 -9.70 -6.89 -0.45
N VAL A 27 -9.19 -6.19 0.56
CA VAL A 27 -9.24 -4.72 0.61
C VAL A 27 -8.38 -4.12 -0.51
N VAL A 28 -7.18 -4.66 -0.73
CA VAL A 28 -6.31 -4.28 -1.85
C VAL A 28 -7.03 -4.50 -3.18
N GLU A 29 -7.57 -5.70 -3.43
CA GLU A 29 -8.28 -5.98 -4.70
C GLU A 29 -9.43 -5.01 -4.95
N LYS A 30 -10.22 -4.73 -3.91
CA LYS A 30 -11.36 -3.83 -4.03
C LYS A 30 -10.94 -2.38 -4.27
N LEU A 31 -9.92 -1.87 -3.58
CA LEU A 31 -9.43 -0.51 -3.80
C LEU A 31 -8.75 -0.38 -5.18
N SER A 32 -7.97 -1.37 -5.60
CA SER A 32 -7.40 -1.41 -6.94
C SER A 32 -8.48 -1.45 -8.03
N SER A 33 -9.61 -2.13 -7.80
CA SER A 33 -10.76 -2.11 -8.74
C SER A 33 -11.43 -0.73 -8.87
N LEU A 34 -11.22 0.14 -7.88
CA LEU A 34 -11.68 1.53 -7.89
C LEU A 34 -10.62 2.49 -8.46
N GLY A 35 -9.49 1.98 -8.97
CA GLY A 35 -8.38 2.78 -9.49
C GLY A 35 -7.48 3.38 -8.41
N ILE A 36 -7.61 2.95 -7.16
CA ILE A 36 -6.79 3.45 -6.05
C ILE A 36 -5.55 2.54 -5.90
N PRO A 37 -4.33 3.06 -6.10
CA PRO A 37 -3.11 2.29 -5.88
C PRO A 37 -2.94 1.96 -4.39
N CYS A 38 -2.44 0.77 -4.10
CA CYS A 38 -2.35 0.26 -2.73
C CYS A 38 -0.93 -0.20 -2.40
N ILE A 39 -0.49 0.12 -1.19
CA ILE A 39 0.73 -0.40 -0.57
C ILE A 39 0.29 -1.24 0.63
N VAL A 40 0.79 -2.46 0.72
CA VAL A 40 0.54 -3.32 1.88
C VAL A 40 1.60 -3.07 2.95
N ILE A 41 1.18 -3.09 4.21
CA ILE A 41 2.06 -3.06 5.37
C ILE A 41 1.84 -4.36 6.18
N SER A 42 2.87 -5.17 6.40
CA SER A 42 2.75 -6.47 7.09
C SER A 42 3.93 -6.74 8.00
N GLY A 43 3.70 -7.36 9.17
CA GLY A 43 4.77 -7.89 10.03
C GLY A 43 5.37 -9.20 9.52
N GLU A 44 4.78 -9.79 8.47
CA GLU A 44 5.19 -11.07 7.86
C GLU A 44 5.50 -10.89 6.36
N ALA A 45 5.97 -9.70 5.97
CA ALA A 45 6.11 -9.30 4.57
C ALA A 45 6.93 -10.31 3.73
N ARG A 46 7.96 -10.93 4.33
CA ARG A 46 8.82 -11.93 3.67
C ARG A 46 8.08 -13.17 3.17
N HIS A 47 6.95 -13.53 3.77
CA HIS A 47 6.16 -14.70 3.39
C HIS A 47 5.03 -14.38 2.40
N ASN A 48 4.80 -13.11 2.07
CA ASN A 48 3.65 -12.66 1.30
C ASN A 48 4.05 -11.70 0.18
N ALA A 49 5.15 -11.96 -0.51
CA ALA A 49 5.68 -11.09 -1.57
C ALA A 49 4.73 -10.91 -2.77
N ASN A 50 3.60 -11.63 -2.83
CA ASN A 50 2.71 -11.65 -3.98
C ASN A 50 1.24 -11.36 -3.58
N ILE A 51 1.00 -10.22 -2.91
CA ILE A 51 -0.36 -9.79 -2.53
C ILE A 51 -1.03 -9.09 -3.71
N GLY A 52 -1.40 -9.89 -4.71
CA GLY A 52 -2.27 -9.48 -5.81
C GLY A 52 -1.83 -8.18 -6.51
N LYS A 53 -2.67 -7.14 -6.41
CA LYS A 53 -2.52 -5.84 -7.11
C LYS A 53 -1.81 -4.76 -6.30
N ALA A 54 -1.17 -5.10 -5.17
CA ALA A 54 -0.41 -4.13 -4.40
C ALA A 54 0.81 -3.64 -5.20
N LEU A 55 1.08 -2.33 -5.17
CA LEU A 55 2.27 -1.74 -5.79
C LEU A 55 3.55 -2.08 -5.02
N ALA A 56 3.44 -2.18 -3.70
CA ALA A 56 4.55 -2.50 -2.83
C ALA A 56 4.04 -3.21 -1.56
N VAL A 57 4.93 -3.98 -0.94
CA VAL A 57 4.70 -4.59 0.38
C VAL A 57 5.84 -4.13 1.30
N LEU A 58 5.49 -3.48 2.40
CA LEU A 58 6.43 -2.98 3.40
C LEU A 58 6.35 -3.84 4.67
N GLU A 59 7.51 -4.16 5.22
CA GLU A 59 7.62 -4.85 6.50
C GLU A 59 7.42 -3.88 7.67
N LYS A 60 6.69 -4.30 8.70
CA LYS A 60 6.64 -3.57 9.99
C LYS A 60 7.89 -3.91 10.81
N PRO A 61 8.53 -2.93 11.48
CA PRO A 61 8.20 -1.51 11.50
C PRO A 61 8.56 -0.81 10.18
N VAL A 62 7.69 0.12 9.75
CA VAL A 62 7.84 0.79 8.46
C VAL A 62 9.03 1.76 8.49
N ASN A 63 9.97 1.57 7.56
CA ASN A 63 10.98 2.57 7.29
C ASN A 63 10.36 3.76 6.54
N THR A 64 10.34 4.92 7.20
CA THR A 64 9.70 6.13 6.67
C THR A 64 10.36 6.68 5.41
N GLU A 65 11.68 6.51 5.26
CA GLU A 65 12.40 6.96 4.06
C GLU A 65 12.05 6.08 2.85
N VAL A 66 11.93 4.77 3.06
CA VAL A 66 11.46 3.85 2.01
C VAL A 66 10.01 4.16 1.63
N LEU A 67 9.13 4.37 2.61
CA LEU A 67 7.74 4.74 2.35
C LEU A 67 7.66 6.06 1.56
N ARG A 68 8.46 7.07 1.94
CA ARG A 68 8.49 8.37 1.25
C ARG A 68 8.86 8.20 -0.23
N ARG A 69 9.91 7.42 -0.53
CA ARG A 69 10.34 7.17 -1.92
C ARG A 69 9.25 6.52 -2.76
N ILE A 70 8.57 5.51 -2.22
CA ILE A 70 7.45 4.85 -2.91
C ILE A 70 6.31 5.84 -3.17
N LEU A 71 6.00 6.71 -2.20
CA LEU A 71 4.96 7.73 -2.38
C LEU A 71 5.36 8.79 -3.42
N ASP A 72 6.62 9.19 -3.47
CA ASP A 72 7.13 10.12 -4.48
C ASP A 72 7.03 9.50 -5.89
N GLU A 73 7.36 8.21 -6.04
CA GLU A 73 7.21 7.44 -7.29
C GLU A 73 5.74 7.36 -7.73
N ILE A 74 4.82 7.06 -6.81
CA ILE A 74 3.37 7.01 -7.10
C ILE A 74 2.82 8.39 -7.47
N GLY A 75 3.28 9.44 -6.79
CA GLY A 75 2.87 10.82 -7.02
C GLY A 75 3.47 11.45 -8.29
N GLY A 76 4.30 10.73 -9.04
CA GLY A 76 4.96 11.24 -10.24
C GLY A 76 6.01 12.32 -9.96
N LYS A 77 6.52 12.41 -8.72
CA LYS A 77 7.69 13.24 -8.44
C LYS A 77 8.92 12.49 -8.90
N GLU A 78 9.54 12.96 -9.98
CA GLU A 78 10.91 12.54 -10.32
C GLU A 78 11.79 12.75 -9.08
N THR A 79 12.22 11.65 -8.47
CA THR A 79 13.18 11.68 -7.38
C THR A 79 14.47 12.28 -7.91
N ILE A 80 14.74 13.53 -7.54
CA ILE A 80 16.03 14.17 -7.79
C ILE A 80 17.10 13.28 -7.15
N PRO A 81 18.05 12.71 -7.91
CA PRO A 81 19.12 11.91 -7.32
C PRO A 81 19.88 12.80 -6.33
N THR A 82 20.05 12.29 -5.11
CA THR A 82 20.95 12.93 -4.14
C THR A 82 22.37 12.53 -4.54
N GLU A 83 23.17 13.51 -4.99
CA GLU A 83 24.61 13.39 -5.27
C GLU A 83 25.41 12.96 -4.03
#